data_AF-A0A953IF69-F1
#
_entry.id   AF-A0A953IF69-F1
#
_cell.length_a   1.000
_cell.length_b   1.000
_cell.length_c   1.000
_cell.angle_alpha   90.00
_cell.angle_beta   90.00
_cell.angle_gamma   90.00
#
_symmetry.space_group_name_H-M   'P 1'
#
loop_
_entity.id
_entity.type
_entity.pdbx_description
1 polymer ?
#
loop_
_entity_poly.entity_id
_entity_poly.type
_entity_poly.pdbx_seq_one_letter_code
_entity_poly.pdbx_strand_id
1 'polypeptide(L)'
;MSDAVPREWRFYIDDMIAFAGKVIAYTKGLDQATFIAGGLNYDATVRNLELIGEAATHIPEAIRAEHPQIPWRRVNRHAQPPDSRLSRH
;
A
#
# COMPACT_ATOMS: atom_id res chain seq x y z
N MET A 1 13.23 23.68 16.13
CA MET A 1 13.19 22.37 15.47
C MET A 1 11.75 22.18 15.01
N SER A 2 11.53 22.03 13.71
CA SER A 2 10.19 22.06 13.13
C SER A 2 9.42 20.80 13.54
N ASP A 3 8.42 20.94 14.41
CA ASP A 3 7.42 19.89 14.61
C ASP A 3 6.63 19.77 13.29
N ALA A 4 7.03 18.82 12.45
CA ALA A 4 6.29 18.52 11.24
C ALA A 4 4.92 17.96 11.66
N VAL A 5 3.86 18.70 11.37
CA VAL A 5 2.49 18.25 11.61
C VAL A 5 2.30 16.90 10.90
N PRO A 6 1.90 15.84 11.62
CA PRO A 6 1.66 14.54 11.01
C PRO A 6 0.67 14.66 9.86
N ARG A 7 1.00 14.11 8.69
CA ARG A 7 0.11 14.10 7.53
C ARG A 7 -1.18 13.37 7.89
N GLU A 8 -2.32 13.95 7.56
CA GLU A 8 -3.62 13.34 7.78
C GLU A 8 -3.74 12.02 7.01
N TRP A 9 -4.22 10.97 7.69
CA TRP A 9 -4.16 9.60 7.17
C TRP A 9 -4.91 9.41 5.84
N ARG A 10 -5.95 10.22 5.61
CA ARG A 10 -6.79 10.18 4.41
C ARG A 10 -5.98 10.43 3.13
N PHE A 11 -4.96 11.28 3.21
CA PHE A 11 -4.09 11.55 2.07
C PHE A 11 -3.26 10.33 1.66
N TYR A 12 -2.97 9.39 2.57
CA TYR A 12 -2.32 8.14 2.19
C TYR A 12 -3.27 7.22 1.42
N ILE A 13 -4.59 7.29 1.66
CA ILE A 13 -5.57 6.58 0.83
C ILE A 13 -5.58 7.14 -0.59
N ASP A 14 -5.56 8.46 -0.73
CA ASP A 14 -5.48 9.13 -2.04
C ASP A 14 -4.21 8.71 -2.80
N ASP A 15 -3.07 8.67 -2.11
CA ASP A 15 -1.80 8.18 -2.66
C ASP A 15 -1.92 6.72 -3.13
N MET A 16 -2.48 5.83 -2.30
CA MET A 16 -2.68 4.41 -2.65
C MET A 16 -3.54 4.27 -3.91
N ILE A 17 -4.63 5.04 -4.03
CA ILE A 17 -5.51 5.05 -5.20
C ILE A 17 -4.74 5.53 -6.43
N ALA A 18 -3.96 6.60 -6.30
CA ALA A 18 -3.17 7.15 -7.41
C ALA A 18 -2.10 6.15 -7.90
N PHE A 19 -1.40 5.47 -6.99
CA PHE A 19 -0.41 4.44 -7.33
C PHE A 19 -1.07 3.21 -7.97
N ALA A 20 -2.23 2.78 -7.47
CA ALA A 20 -2.99 1.68 -8.08
C ALA A 20 -3.42 2.04 -9.51
N GLY A 21 -3.85 3.28 -9.75
CA GLY A 21 -4.16 3.78 -11.09
C GLY A 21 -2.95 3.69 -12.05
N LYS A 22 -1.75 4.03 -11.59
CA LYS A 22 -0.51 3.90 -12.38
C LYS A 22 -0.17 2.45 -12.69
N VAL A 23 -0.29 1.54 -11.72
CA VAL A 23 -0.09 0.10 -11.92
C VAL A 23 -1.00 -0.42 -13.02
N ILE A 24 -2.30 -0.09 -12.96
CA ILE A 24 -3.28 -0.49 -13.97
C ILE A 24 -2.90 0.09 -15.34
N ALA A 25 -2.47 1.35 -15.42
CA ALA A 25 -2.07 1.97 -16.68
C ALA A 25 -0.83 1.34 -17.31
N TYR A 26 0.22 1.04 -16.52
CA TYR A 26 1.48 0.49 -17.02
C TYR A 26 1.39 -0.97 -17.43
N THR A 27 0.44 -1.71 -16.86
CA THR A 27 0.20 -3.12 -17.19
C THR A 27 -0.86 -3.31 -18.28
N LYS A 28 -1.57 -2.25 -18.66
CA LYS A 28 -2.68 -2.33 -19.60
C LYS A 28 -2.23 -2.86 -20.96
N GLY A 29 -2.86 -3.96 -21.40
CA GLY A 29 -2.63 -4.54 -22.72
C GLY A 29 -1.31 -5.31 -22.86
N LEU A 30 -0.55 -5.46 -21.77
CA LEU A 30 0.64 -6.31 -21.74
C LEU A 30 0.24 -7.71 -21.29
N ASP A 31 0.71 -8.72 -22.02
CA ASP A 31 0.78 -10.06 -21.44
C ASP A 31 1.96 -10.18 -20.48
N GLN A 32 2.05 -11.31 -19.78
CA GLN A 32 3.09 -11.52 -18.77
C GLN A 32 4.51 -11.45 -19.36
N ALA A 33 4.74 -12.04 -20.53
CA ALA A 33 6.06 -12.07 -21.14
C ALA A 33 6.51 -10.66 -21.56
N THR A 34 5.61 -9.90 -22.19
CA THR A 34 5.85 -8.52 -22.60
C THR A 34 6.02 -7.60 -21.39
N PHE A 35 5.26 -7.82 -20.31
CA PHE A 35 5.42 -7.08 -19.06
C PHE A 35 6.80 -7.29 -18.44
N ILE A 36 7.24 -8.56 -18.31
CA ILE A 36 8.55 -8.89 -17.72
C ILE A 36 9.70 -8.35 -18.60
N ALA A 37 9.56 -8.39 -19.93
CA ALA A 37 10.57 -7.87 -20.84
C ALA A 37 10.63 -6.32 -20.85
N GLY A 38 9.52 -5.64 -20.56
CA GLY A 38 9.40 -4.20 -20.54
C GLY A 38 9.99 -3.56 -19.28
N GLY A 39 11.31 -3.70 -19.06
CA GLY A 39 12.00 -3.35 -17.81
C GLY A 39 11.56 -2.04 -17.14
N LEU A 40 11.38 -0.95 -17.89
CA LEU A 40 10.87 0.32 -17.33
C LEU A 40 9.44 0.20 -16.76
N ASN A 41 8.53 -0.44 -17.50
CA ASN A 41 7.15 -0.66 -17.05
C ASN A 41 7.10 -1.64 -15.88
N TYR A 42 7.95 -2.67 -15.91
CA TYR A 42 8.09 -3.62 -14.82
C TYR A 42 8.55 -2.92 -13.53
N ASP A 43 9.68 -2.21 -13.58
CA ASP A 43 10.26 -1.51 -12.43
C ASP A 43 9.32 -0.44 -11.89
N ALA A 44 8.70 0.34 -12.78
CA ALA A 44 7.72 1.34 -12.39
C ALA A 44 6.50 0.70 -11.72
N THR A 45 6.02 -0.44 -12.21
CA THR A 45 4.89 -1.17 -11.62
C THR A 45 5.24 -1.68 -10.22
N VAL A 46 6.38 -2.36 -10.07
CA VAL A 46 6.87 -2.86 -8.77
C VAL A 46 7.01 -1.71 -7.78
N ARG A 47 7.60 -0.58 -8.19
CA ARG A 47 7.77 0.58 -7.32
C ARG A 47 6.43 1.16 -6.86
N ASN A 48 5.43 1.25 -7.74
CA ASN A 48 4.11 1.75 -7.34
C ASN A 48 3.42 0.77 -6.36
N LEU A 49 3.58 -0.54 -6.52
CA LEU A 49 3.08 -1.53 -5.57
C LEU A 49 3.75 -1.39 -4.18
N GLU A 50 5.06 -1.15 -4.14
CA GLU A 50 5.78 -0.88 -2.89
C GLU A 50 5.29 0.38 -2.19
N LEU A 51 4.97 1.43 -2.94
CA LEU A 51 4.46 2.71 -2.42
C LEU A 51 3.04 2.57 -1.87
N ILE A 52 2.19 1.76 -2.50
CA ILE A 52 0.88 1.40 -1.94
C ILE A 52 1.06 0.75 -0.57
N GLY A 53 1.97 -0.22 -0.47
CA GLY A 53 2.21 -0.93 0.78
C GLY A 53 2.83 -0.07 1.88
N GLU A 54 3.64 0.92 1.52
CA GLU A 54 4.18 1.93 2.45
C GLU A 54 3.06 2.84 2.97
N ALA A 55 2.29 3.44 2.07
CA ALA A 55 1.18 4.33 2.41
C ALA A 55 0.15 3.64 3.32
N ALA A 56 -0.11 2.35 3.08
CA ALA A 56 -1.02 1.55 3.91
C ALA A 56 -0.54 1.40 5.37
N THR A 57 0.77 1.48 5.64
CA THR A 57 1.31 1.43 7.02
C THR A 57 0.94 2.67 7.84
N HIS A 58 0.70 3.80 7.18
CA HIS A 58 0.32 5.06 7.82
C HIS A 58 -1.17 5.18 8.12
N ILE A 59 -1.99 4.22 7.70
CA ILE A 59 -3.41 4.18 8.05
C ILE A 59 -3.56 3.71 9.49
N PRO A 60 -4.28 4.44 10.38
CA PRO A 60 -4.46 4.03 11.77
C PRO A 60 -5.13 2.66 11.89
N GLU A 61 -4.74 1.90 12.90
CA GLU A 61 -5.29 0.55 13.13
C GLU A 61 -6.79 0.56 13.36
N ALA A 62 -7.32 1.55 14.09
CA ALA A 62 -8.76 1.72 14.29
C ALA A 62 -9.53 1.81 12.96
N ILE A 63 -9.02 2.59 12.00
CA ILE A 63 -9.62 2.72 10.67
C ILE A 63 -9.52 1.41 9.89
N ARG A 64 -8.40 0.69 9.98
CA ARG A 64 -8.26 -0.62 9.33
C ARG A 64 -9.23 -1.66 9.93
N ALA A 65 -9.44 -1.61 11.24
CA ALA A 65 -10.36 -2.50 11.96
C ALA A 65 -11.84 -2.24 11.61
N GLU A 66 -12.20 -0.99 11.32
CA GLU A 66 -13.53 -0.60 10.81
C GLU A 66 -13.80 -1.10 9.37
N HIS A 67 -12.75 -1.46 8.63
CA HIS A 67 -12.84 -1.94 7.25
C HIS A 67 -12.20 -3.33 7.06
N PRO A 68 -12.71 -4.39 7.71
CA PRO A 68 -12.13 -5.73 7.68
C PRO A 68 -12.27 -6.44 6.32
N GLN A 69 -13.14 -5.95 5.43
CA GLN A 69 -13.30 -6.46 4.06
C GLN A 69 -12.08 -6.14 3.18
N ILE A 70 -11.28 -5.14 3.55
CA ILE A 70 -10.04 -4.82 2.86
C ILE A 70 -8.95 -5.74 3.42
N PRO A 71 -8.23 -6.51 2.58
CA PRO A 71 -7.21 -7.44 3.05
C PRO A 71 -5.91 -6.69 3.40
N TRP A 72 -5.94 -5.83 4.43
CA TRP A 72 -4.84 -4.95 4.82
C TRP A 72 -3.49 -5.68 4.97
N ARG A 73 -3.49 -6.92 5.47
CA ARG A 73 -2.29 -7.75 5.57
C ARG A 73 -1.62 -8.07 4.24
N ARG A 74 -2.39 -8.15 3.15
CA ARG A 74 -1.86 -8.38 1.79
C ARG A 74 -1.41 -7.08 1.13
N VAL A 75 -1.98 -5.95 1.54
CA VAL A 75 -1.65 -4.63 1.00
C VAL A 75 -0.36 -4.08 1.64
N ASN A 76 -0.19 -4.30 2.94
CA ASN A 76 0.96 -3.79 3.68
C ASN A 76 2.27 -4.47 3.28
N ARG A 77 3.34 -3.67 3.17
CA ARG A 77 4.72 -4.18 3.02
C ARG A 77 5.13 -5.06 4.21
N HIS A 78 4.67 -4.70 5.41
CA HIS A 78 4.91 -5.45 6.64
C HIS A 78 3.57 -6.02 7.12
N ALA A 79 3.37 -7.32 6.98
CA ALA A 79 2.29 -8.01 7.70
C ALA A 79 2.58 -7.86 9.19
N GLN A 80 1.97 -6.87 9.85
CA GLN A 80 2.05 -6.77 11.32
C GLN A 80 1.43 -8.03 11.91
N PRO A 81 2.16 -8.79 12.75
CA PRO A 81 1.55 -9.86 13.51
C PRO A 81 0.44 -9.28 14.39
N PRO A 82 -0.64 -10.04 14.67
CA PRO A 82 -1.65 -9.58 15.62
C PRO A 82 -0.96 -9.25 16.95
N ASP A 83 -1.23 -8.06 17.48
CA ASP A 83 -0.60 -7.57 18.71
C ASP A 83 -0.81 -8.59 19.84
N SER A 84 0.28 -9.18 20.32
CA SER A 84 0.29 -10.16 21.40
C SER A 84 0.18 -9.52 22.80
N ARG A 85 -0.25 -8.25 22.88
CA ARG A 85 -0.41 -7.51 24.14
C ARG A 85 -1.81 -7.50 24.76
N LEU A 86 -2.75 -8.32 24.30
CA LEU A 86 -4.05 -8.49 24.98
C LEU A 86 -4.26 -9.84 25.69
N SER A 87 -3.23 -10.68 25.80
CA SER A 87 -3.27 -11.89 26.64
C SER A 87 -2.51 -11.68 27.95
N ARG A 88 -3.00 -10.78 28.81
CA ARG A 88 -2.75 -10.82 30.25
C ARG A 88 -4.03 -10.45 30.99
N HIS A 89 -4.87 -11.45 31.22
CA HIS A 89 -5.72 -11.57 32.38
C HIS A 89 -5.50 -12.95 32.99
#